data_AF-A0A6C0A9M5-F1
#
_entry.id   AF-A0A6C0A9M5-F1
#
_cell.length_a   1.000
_cell.length_b   1.000
_cell.length_c   1.000
_cell.angle_alpha   90.00
_cell.angle_beta   90.00
_cell.angle_gamma   90.00
#
_symmetry.space_group_name_H-M   'P 1'
#
loop_
_entity.id
_entity.type
_entity.pdbx_description
1 polymer ?
#
loop_
_entity_poly.entity_id
_entity_poly.type
_entity_poly.pdbx_seq_one_letter_code
_entity_poly.pdbx_strand_id
1 'polypeptide(L)' 'MKKFWDNINKFPKFLLSVIIGFFLTTFQEIFESLKKKNRRQIIIVTIITLTSTITFILRQMLGIN' A
#
# COMPACT_ATOMS: atom_id res chain seq x y z
N MET A 1 15.90 -35.31 -12.43
CA MET A 1 14.55 -34.69 -12.46
C MET A 1 14.03 -34.26 -11.08
N LYS A 2 14.21 -35.03 -10.00
CA LYS A 2 13.72 -34.68 -8.65
C LYS A 2 14.17 -33.30 -8.13
N LYS A 3 15.46 -32.97 -8.29
CA LYS A 3 16.02 -31.65 -7.94
C LYS A 3 15.38 -30.47 -8.68
N PHE A 4 14.93 -30.66 -9.93
CA PHE A 4 14.29 -29.61 -10.72
C PHE A 4 12.92 -29.24 -10.14
N TRP A 5 12.10 -30.26 -9.87
CA TRP A 5 10.78 -30.08 -9.25
C TRP A 5 10.88 -29.54 -7.81
N ASP A 6 11.89 -29.96 -7.05
CA ASP A 6 12.16 -29.41 -5.72
C ASP A 6 12.50 -27.90 -5.75
N ASN A 7 13.23 -27.45 -6.78
CA ASN A 7 13.56 -26.03 -6.94
C ASN A 7 12.35 -25.21 -7.37
N ILE A 8 11.51 -25.73 -8.27
CA ILE A 8 10.26 -25.07 -8.69
C ILE A 8 9.34 -24.85 -7.48
N ASN A 9 9.24 -25.79 -6.55
CA ASN A 9 8.40 -25.63 -5.35
C ASN A 9 8.98 -24.65 -4.32
N LYS A 10 10.30 -24.42 -4.32
CA LYS A 10 10.98 -23.46 -3.44
C LYS A 10 10.90 -22.02 -3.96
N PHE A 11 10.85 -21.85 -5.28
CA PHE A 11 10.84 -20.53 -5.91
C PHE A 11 9.67 -19.64 -5.47
N PRO A 12 8.41 -20.10 -5.39
CA PRO A 12 7.30 -19.29 -4.87
C PRO A 12 7.52 -18.81 -3.44
N LYS A 13 8.09 -19.65 -2.56
CA LYS A 13 8.39 -19.27 -1.18
C LYS A 13 9.47 -18.20 -1.11
N PHE A 14 10.50 -18.32 -1.94
CA PHE A 14 11.53 -17.30 -2.09
C PHE A 14 10.94 -15.99 -2.61
N LEU A 15 10.16 -16.04 -3.68
CA LEU A 15 9.50 -14.88 -4.27
C LEU A 15 8.62 -14.16 -3.24
N LEU A 16 7.78 -14.91 -2.51
CA LEU A 16 6.96 -14.35 -1.43
C LEU A 16 7.80 -13.71 -0.34
N SER A 17 8.89 -14.36 0.09
CA SER A 17 9.79 -13.80 1.09
C SER A 17 10.44 -12.49 0.64
N VAL A 18 10.84 -12.39 -0.63
CA VAL A 18 11.40 -11.17 -1.22
C VAL A 18 10.35 -10.08 -1.30
N ILE A 19 9.14 -10.41 -1.77
CA ILE A 19 8.02 -9.46 -1.86
C ILE A 19 7.66 -8.93 -0.47
N ILE A 20 7.52 -9.81 0.52
CA ILE A 20 7.21 -9.41 1.91
C ILE A 20 8.33 -8.53 2.48
N GLY A 21 9.59 -8.93 2.31
CA GLY A 21 10.74 -8.14 2.78
C GLY A 21 10.81 -6.75 2.15
N PHE A 22 10.53 -6.66 0.84
CA PHE A 22 10.45 -5.40 0.11
C PHE A 22 9.33 -4.51 0.66
N PHE A 23 8.13 -5.05 0.88
CA PHE A 23 7.02 -4.26 1.43
C PHE A 23 7.27 -3.84 2.87
N LEU A 24 7.85 -4.70 3.71
CA LEU A 24 8.17 -4.34 5.10
C LEU A 24 9.17 -3.18 5.18
N THR A 25 10.24 -3.23 4.37
CA THR A 25 11.26 -2.19 4.34
C THR A 25 10.74 -0.89 3.76
N THR A 26 9.97 -0.94 2.67
CA THR A 26 9.38 0.27 2.08
C THR A 26 8.27 0.88 2.96
N PHE A 27 7.46 0.06 3.65
CA PHE A 27 6.47 0.56 4.59
C PHE A 27 7.09 1.19 5.84
N GLN A 28 8.27 0.75 6.28
CA GLN A 28 8.97 1.37 7.41
C GLN A 28 9.25 2.85 7.14
N GLU A 29 9.79 3.20 5.97
CA GLU A 29 10.02 4.58 5.54
C GLU A 29 8.73 5.42 5.49
N ILE A 30 7.63 4.80 5.03
CA ILE A 30 6.31 5.43 5.01
C ILE A 30 5.84 5.74 6.45
N PHE A 31 6.00 4.79 7.38
CA PHE A 31 5.66 5.00 8.79
C PHE A 31 6.55 6.03 9.48
N GLU A 32 7.83 6.13 9.10
CA GLU A 32 8.71 7.18 9.60
C GLU A 32 8.32 8.57 9.10
N SER A 33 7.89 8.69 7.84
CA SER A 33 7.34 9.94 7.31
C SER A 33 6.12 10.43 8.11
N LEU A 34 5.30 9.50 8.62
CA LEU A 34 4.13 9.77 9.47
C LEU A 34 4.50 10.20 10.91
N LYS A 35 5.72 9.92 11.40
CA LYS A 35 6.16 10.38 12.74
C LYS A 35 6.43 11.88 12.79
N LYS A 36 6.81 12.49 11.66
CA LYS A 36 7.06 13.95 11.59
C LYS A 36 5.72 14.71 11.62
N LYS A 37 5.46 15.46 12.70
CA LYS A 37 4.19 16.17 12.96
C LYS A 37 3.67 16.96 11.75
N ASN A 38 4.54 17.74 11.10
CA ASN A 38 4.17 18.58 9.95
C ASN A 38 3.80 17.73 8.72
N ARG A 39 4.55 16.66 8.44
CA ARG A 39 4.26 15.75 7.32
C ARG A 39 2.98 14.95 7.56
N ARG A 40 2.75 14.52 8.81
CA ARG A 40 1.52 13.82 9.20
C ARG A 40 0.27 14.66 8.95
N GLN A 41 0.30 15.94 9.31
CA GLN A 41 -0.83 16.85 9.06
C GLN A 41 -1.12 16.98 7.57
N ILE A 42 -0.09 17.16 6.74
CA ILE A 42 -0.23 17.22 5.27
C ILE A 42 -0.87 15.93 4.75
N ILE A 43 -0.38 14.76 5.18
CA ILE A 43 -0.91 13.47 4.74
C ILE A 43 -2.39 13.32 5.13
N ILE A 44 -2.76 13.68 6.37
CA ILE A 44 -4.15 13.61 6.83
C ILE A 44 -5.05 14.54 6.02
N VAL A 45 -4.64 15.79 5.79
CA VAL A 45 -5.43 16.74 4.99
C VAL A 45 -5.61 16.22 3.57
N THR A 46 -4.54 15.73 2.93
CA THR A 46 -4.62 15.14 1.59
C THR A 46 -5.59 13.97 1.53
N ILE A 47 -5.57 13.07 2.52
CA ILE A 47 -6.49 11.92 2.58
C ILE A 47 -7.95 12.41 2.71
N ILE A 48 -8.22 13.37 3.59
CA ILE A 48 -9.56 13.94 3.78
C ILE A 48 -10.05 14.60 2.49
N THR A 49 -9.21 15.41 1.84
CA THR A 49 -9.58 16.06 0.57
C THR A 49 -9.86 15.04 -0.53
N LEU A 50 -9.05 13.99 -0.61
CA LEU A 50 -9.24 12.92 -1.60
C LEU A 50 -10.54 12.14 -1.34
N THR A 51 -10.81 11.76 -0.09
CA THR A 51 -12.05 11.04 0.23
C THR A 51 -13.27 11.92 0.01
N SER A 52 -13.24 13.19 0.44
CA SER A 52 -14.34 14.14 0.18
C SER A 52 -14.58 14.35 -1.31
N THR A 53 -13.53 14.49 -2.13
CA THR A 53 -13.68 14.65 -3.58
C THR A 53 -14.24 13.39 -4.24
N ILE A 54 -13.78 12.20 -3.87
CA ILE A 54 -14.35 10.94 -4.35
C ILE A 54 -15.82 10.82 -3.94
N THR A 55 -16.16 11.10 -2.68
CA THR A 55 -17.56 11.07 -2.21
C THR A 55 -18.42 12.08 -2.94
N PHE A 56 -17.91 13.28 -3.21
CA PHE A 56 -18.61 14.29 -4.00
C PHE A 56 -18.89 13.80 -5.42
N ILE A 57 -17.88 13.26 -6.11
CA ILE A 57 -18.04 12.69 -7.46
C ILE A 57 -19.10 11.57 -7.44
N LEU A 58 -19.02 10.65 -6.49
CA LEU A 58 -19.97 9.55 -6.36
C LEU A 58 -21.41 10.06 -6.10
N ARG A 59 -21.57 11.07 -5.25
CA ARG A 59 -22.87 11.72 -5.00
C ARG A 59 -23.45 12.30 -6.28
N GLN A 60 -22.64 13.03 -7.05
CA GLN A 60 -23.07 13.58 -8.35
C GLN A 60 -23.45 12.48 -9.34
N MET A 61 -22.67 11.39 -9.42
CA MET A 61 -22.98 10.25 -10.30
C MET A 61 -24.28 9.55 -9.92
N LEU A 62 -24.61 9.51 -8.63
CA LEU A 62 -25.83 8.87 -8.11
C LEU A 62 -27.04 9.83 -8.10
N GLY A 63 -26.87 11.10 -8.50
CA GLY A 63 -27.93 12.11 -8.42
C GLY A 63 -28.35 12.43 -6.98
N ILE A 64 -27.49 12.14 -6.01
CA ILE A 64 -27.71 12.42 -4.59
C ILE A 64 -27.12 13.80 -4.30
N ASN A 65 -27.98 14.83 -4.31
CA ASN A 65 -27.62 16.17 -3.84
C ASN A 65 -27.44 16.20 -2.31
#